data_AF-I1MBN7-F1
#
_entry.id   AF-I1MBN7-F1
#
_cell.length_a   1.000
_cell.length_b   1.000
_cell.length_c   1.000
_cell.angle_alpha   90.00
_cell.angle_beta   90.00
_cell.angle_gamma   90.00
#
_symmetry.space_group_name_H-M   'P 1'
#
loop_
_entity.id
_entity.type
_entity.pdbx_description
1 polymer ?
#
loop_
_entity_poly.entity_id
_entity_poly.type
_entity_poly.pdbx_seq_one_letter_code
_entity_poly.pdbx_strand_id
1 'polypeptide(L)'
;MQGGFQSFLSHGNVIRNAVLQRVRMVNPLLQPIVSSRFESVTPARIEEHGFESTTISDILNDKGKGADGSWLWCTTDDTVYDAVKSMTQNNVGALVVVKSDANKAIAGIITERDYLRKIIVQGRSSKSTKVGDIMTEENKLITVTPDTKVLQAMQLMTGM
;
A
#
# COMPACT_ATOMS: atom_id res chain seq x y z
N MET A 1 24.19 46.25 -3.16
CA MET A 1 23.33 46.06 -1.96
C MET A 1 21.99 46.73 -2.24
N GLN A 2 20.92 46.10 -1.76
CA GLN A 2 19.55 46.10 -2.27
C GLN A 2 18.90 47.47 -2.48
N GLY A 3 18.28 47.63 -3.67
CA GLY A 3 17.22 48.59 -3.91
C GLY A 3 15.87 47.99 -3.51
N GLY A 4 15.08 48.78 -2.79
CA GLY A 4 13.68 48.48 -2.51
C GLY A 4 12.76 48.99 -3.62
N PHE A 5 11.50 48.57 -3.59
CA PHE A 5 10.35 49.42 -3.86
C PHE A 5 9.10 48.77 -3.27
N GLN A 6 8.26 49.61 -2.69
CA GLN A 6 7.06 49.26 -1.93
C GLN A 6 5.88 48.83 -2.81
N SER A 7 4.98 48.12 -2.14
CA SER A 7 3.62 47.66 -2.47
C SER A 7 2.80 48.53 -3.42
N PHE A 8 1.90 47.93 -4.21
CA PHE A 8 0.53 48.41 -4.38
C PHE A 8 -0.47 47.28 -4.69
N LEU A 9 -1.67 47.44 -4.13
CA LEU A 9 -2.88 46.63 -4.26
C LEU A 9 -3.44 46.61 -5.69
N SER A 10 -4.25 45.60 -6.03
CA SER A 10 -5.64 45.78 -6.53
C SER A 10 -6.16 44.57 -7.33
N HIS A 11 -7.27 44.01 -6.85
CA HIS A 11 -8.40 43.39 -7.55
C HIS A 11 -8.31 43.10 -9.07
N GLY A 12 -8.64 41.85 -9.42
CA GLY A 12 -9.80 41.58 -10.28
C GLY A 12 -9.56 41.37 -11.79
N ASN A 13 -9.97 40.17 -12.22
CA ASN A 13 -10.53 39.79 -13.53
C ASN A 13 -9.64 39.38 -14.72
N VAL A 14 -9.80 38.08 -15.05
CA VAL A 14 -10.20 37.44 -16.33
C VAL A 14 -9.49 37.84 -17.65
N ILE A 15 -9.27 36.79 -18.46
CA ILE A 15 -9.34 36.66 -19.95
C ILE A 15 -8.02 36.02 -20.45
N ARG A 16 -7.99 34.69 -20.64
CA ARG A 16 -8.28 33.90 -21.86
C ARG A 16 -7.33 34.13 -23.04
N ASN A 17 -6.72 33.00 -23.44
CA ASN A 17 -6.31 32.59 -24.79
C ASN A 17 -5.21 33.41 -25.50
N ALA A 18 -4.12 32.74 -25.86
CA ALA A 18 -3.81 32.51 -27.27
C ALA A 18 -2.64 31.55 -27.46
N VAL A 19 -2.88 30.60 -28.36
CA VAL A 19 -1.96 29.64 -28.94
C VAL A 19 -0.97 30.35 -29.85
N LEU A 20 0.33 30.06 -29.72
CA LEU A 20 1.29 30.15 -30.83
C LEU A 20 2.22 28.93 -30.81
N GLN A 21 1.95 28.03 -31.75
CA GLN A 21 2.90 27.04 -32.24
C GLN A 21 3.96 27.75 -33.11
N ARG A 22 5.25 27.41 -32.97
CA ARG A 22 6.04 26.68 -34.00
C ARG A 22 7.56 26.79 -33.78
N VAL A 23 8.16 25.61 -33.64
CA VAL A 23 9.30 25.06 -34.43
C VAL A 23 10.74 25.54 -34.16
N ARG A 24 11.48 24.60 -33.53
CA ARG A 24 12.87 24.13 -33.73
C ARG A 24 14.05 25.04 -33.36
N MET A 25 14.80 24.60 -32.35
CA MET A 25 16.18 24.12 -32.54
C MET A 25 16.45 22.94 -31.60
N VAL A 26 16.98 21.85 -32.16
CA VAL A 26 17.53 20.70 -31.41
C VAL A 26 18.92 21.10 -30.97
N ASN A 27 19.16 21.14 -29.66
CA ASN A 27 20.51 21.20 -29.10
C ASN A 27 20.88 19.77 -28.68
N PRO A 28 21.88 19.11 -29.30
CA PRO A 28 22.41 17.86 -28.78
C PRO A 28 23.31 18.21 -27.59
N LEU A 29 23.29 17.38 -26.54
CA LEU A 29 24.01 17.53 -25.27
C LEU A 29 23.23 18.29 -24.17
N LEU A 30 22.28 17.57 -23.56
CA LEU A 30 21.92 17.61 -22.13
C LEU A 30 20.89 16.50 -21.91
N GLN A 31 21.28 15.41 -21.24
CA GLN A 31 20.35 14.37 -20.79
C GLN A 31 19.50 14.95 -19.65
N PRO A 32 18.16 14.93 -19.71
CA PRO A 32 17.36 15.02 -18.51
C PRO A 32 17.31 13.64 -17.86
N ILE A 33 17.77 13.58 -16.62
CA ILE A 33 17.47 12.52 -15.67
C ILE A 33 15.95 12.35 -15.65
N VAL A 34 15.47 11.32 -16.33
CA VAL A 34 14.09 10.88 -16.23
C VAL A 34 13.98 10.28 -14.84
N SER A 35 13.36 11.03 -13.94
CA SER A 35 12.73 10.50 -12.74
C SER A 35 12.06 9.18 -13.12
N SER A 36 12.52 8.10 -12.47
CA SER A 36 11.98 6.76 -12.64
C SER A 36 10.51 6.78 -12.23
N ARG A 37 9.65 7.17 -13.16
CA ARG A 37 8.22 6.94 -13.12
C ARG A 37 8.06 5.47 -12.79
N PHE A 38 7.40 5.21 -11.67
CA PHE A 38 6.66 4.00 -11.35
C PHE A 38 6.69 2.99 -12.50
N GLU A 39 7.47 1.93 -12.35
CA GLU A 39 7.27 0.73 -13.16
C GLU A 39 5.88 0.20 -12.79
N SER A 40 4.88 0.68 -13.53
CA SER A 40 3.60 0.02 -13.68
C SER A 40 3.94 -1.37 -14.19
N VAL A 41 3.82 -2.38 -13.32
CA VAL A 41 3.87 -3.78 -13.72
C VAL A 41 2.85 -3.93 -14.84
N THR A 42 3.33 -4.11 -16.08
CA THR A 42 2.46 -4.46 -17.20
C THR A 42 1.75 -5.76 -16.81
N PRO A 43 0.41 -5.78 -16.69
CA PRO A 43 -0.27 -7.04 -16.46
C PRO A 43 0.01 -7.92 -17.67
N ALA A 44 0.67 -9.06 -17.44
CA ALA A 44 0.61 -10.15 -18.38
C ALA A 44 -0.88 -10.45 -18.60
N ARG A 45 -1.29 -10.52 -19.87
CA ARG A 45 -2.67 -10.55 -20.33
C ARG A 45 -3.53 -11.49 -19.48
N ILE A 46 -4.27 -10.92 -18.53
CA ILE A 46 -5.46 -11.55 -17.98
C ILE A 46 -6.37 -11.69 -19.19
N GLU A 47 -6.65 -12.93 -19.62
CA GLU A 47 -7.81 -13.20 -20.49
C GLU A 47 -9.00 -12.44 -19.88
N GLU A 48 -9.87 -11.81 -20.68
CA GLU A 48 -10.98 -10.93 -20.24
C GLU A 48 -12.06 -11.63 -19.38
N HIS A 49 -11.66 -12.32 -18.34
CA HIS A 49 -12.48 -12.80 -17.25
C HIS A 49 -12.64 -11.62 -16.30
N GLY A 50 -13.81 -10.99 -16.32
CA GLY A 50 -14.15 -9.97 -15.33
C GLY A 50 -14.04 -10.54 -13.91
N PHE A 51 -14.10 -9.66 -12.90
CA PHE A 51 -13.99 -10.03 -11.48
C PHE A 51 -14.97 -11.14 -11.02
N GLU A 52 -16.02 -11.41 -11.79
CA GLU A 52 -17.01 -12.46 -11.57
C GLU A 52 -16.47 -13.88 -11.84
N SER A 53 -15.57 -14.06 -12.81
CA SER A 53 -15.04 -15.38 -13.17
C SER A 53 -13.65 -15.65 -12.58
N THR A 54 -12.85 -14.61 -12.28
CA THR A 54 -11.54 -14.74 -11.62
C THR A 54 -11.66 -15.28 -10.20
N THR A 55 -10.81 -16.24 -9.83
CA THR A 55 -10.71 -16.81 -8.48
C THR A 55 -9.55 -16.20 -7.68
N ILE A 56 -9.56 -16.35 -6.36
CA ILE A 56 -8.40 -16.00 -5.52
C ILE A 56 -7.16 -16.81 -5.91
N SER A 57 -7.31 -18.07 -6.31
CA SER A 57 -6.19 -18.89 -6.79
C SER A 57 -5.50 -18.26 -8.00
N ASP A 58 -6.26 -17.69 -8.94
CA ASP A 58 -5.71 -17.02 -10.12
C ASP A 58 -4.84 -15.83 -9.70
N ILE A 59 -5.35 -14.99 -8.79
CA ILE A 59 -4.61 -13.85 -8.23
C ILE A 59 -3.33 -14.29 -7.49
N LEU A 60 -3.40 -15.37 -6.72
CA LEU A 60 -2.24 -15.88 -5.97
C LEU A 60 -1.18 -16.47 -6.90
N ASN A 61 -1.59 -17.13 -7.99
CA ASN A 61 -0.68 -17.66 -8.99
C ASN A 61 0.04 -16.53 -9.76
N ASP A 62 -0.68 -15.45 -10.07
CA ASP A 62 -0.15 -14.28 -10.79
C ASP A 62 0.83 -13.45 -9.96
N LYS A 63 0.63 -13.36 -8.64
CA LYS A 63 1.59 -12.71 -7.73
C LYS A 63 2.97 -13.38 -7.73
N GLY A 64 3.06 -14.60 -8.28
CA GLY A 64 4.30 -15.33 -8.50
C GLY A 64 4.93 -15.86 -7.21
N LYS A 65 5.82 -16.84 -7.35
CA LYS A 65 6.62 -17.36 -6.21
C LYS A 65 7.74 -16.41 -5.77
N GLY A 66 8.00 -15.36 -6.56
CA GLY A 66 9.22 -14.54 -6.52
C GLY A 66 9.05 -13.07 -6.09
N ALA A 67 7.82 -12.55 -6.01
CA ALA A 67 7.55 -11.41 -5.14
C ALA A 67 7.32 -12.01 -3.75
N ASP A 68 8.42 -12.33 -3.07
CA ASP A 68 8.44 -12.78 -1.67
C ASP A 68 7.37 -13.82 -1.30
N GLY A 69 7.12 -14.82 -2.16
CA GLY A 69 6.00 -15.79 -2.11
C GLY A 69 5.82 -16.63 -0.83
N SER A 70 6.49 -16.28 0.27
CA SER A 70 6.09 -16.54 1.64
C SER A 70 5.15 -15.45 2.15
N TRP A 71 3.93 -15.80 2.54
CA TRP A 71 3.11 -14.91 3.38
C TRP A 71 3.96 -14.37 4.53
N LEU A 72 4.11 -13.05 4.61
CA LEU A 72 4.90 -12.42 5.66
C LEU A 72 4.14 -12.47 6.98
N TRP A 73 4.88 -12.79 8.04
CA TRP A 73 4.30 -13.03 9.36
C TRP A 73 5.16 -12.45 10.48
N CYS A 74 4.52 -12.27 11.62
CA CYS A 74 5.12 -11.96 12.90
C CYS A 74 4.48 -12.84 13.98
N THR A 75 5.09 -12.86 15.17
CA THR A 75 4.53 -13.58 16.32
C THR A 75 3.70 -12.66 17.20
N THR A 76 2.89 -13.25 18.09
CA THR A 76 2.19 -12.49 19.13
C THR A 76 3.12 -11.71 20.06
N ASP A 77 4.36 -12.17 20.23
CA ASP A 77 5.36 -11.59 21.14
C ASP A 77 6.28 -10.55 20.50
N ASP A 78 6.21 -10.36 19.17
CA ASP A 78 6.96 -9.31 18.50
C ASP A 78 6.49 -7.94 18.97
N THR A 79 7.40 -6.96 18.95
CA THR A 79 6.98 -5.59 19.21
C THR A 79 6.23 -5.05 18.00
N VAL A 80 5.28 -4.15 18.25
CA VAL A 80 4.58 -3.48 17.14
C VAL A 80 5.56 -2.70 16.26
N TYR A 81 6.63 -2.17 16.84
CA TYR A 81 7.71 -1.54 16.08
C TYR A 81 8.35 -2.49 15.07
N ASP A 82 8.71 -3.71 15.48
CA ASP A 82 9.34 -4.70 14.59
C ASP A 82 8.39 -5.17 13.48
N ALA A 83 7.10 -5.36 13.82
CA ALA A 83 6.08 -5.68 12.83
C ALA A 83 5.93 -4.58 11.76
N VAL A 84 5.80 -3.31 12.16
CA VAL A 84 5.68 -2.18 11.23
C VAL A 84 6.96 -1.94 10.44
N LYS A 85 8.12 -2.18 11.05
CA LYS A 85 9.41 -2.16 10.34
C LYS A 85 9.45 -3.22 9.24
N SER A 86 9.02 -4.45 9.54
CA SER A 86 8.93 -5.54 8.56
C SER A 86 7.96 -5.19 7.41
N MET A 87 6.79 -4.64 7.74
CA MET A 87 5.84 -4.11 6.75
C MET A 87 6.49 -3.09 5.80
N THR A 88 7.20 -2.12 6.36
CA THR A 88 7.88 -1.06 5.59
C THR A 88 8.98 -1.61 4.69
N GLN A 89 9.79 -2.54 5.20
CA GLN A 89 10.90 -3.14 4.45
C GLN A 89 10.44 -3.99 3.27
N ASN A 90 9.28 -4.62 3.37
CA ASN A 90 8.72 -5.48 2.33
C ASN A 90 7.61 -4.80 1.53
N ASN A 91 7.33 -3.51 1.77
CA ASN A 91 6.27 -2.76 1.09
C ASN A 91 4.88 -3.44 1.18
N VAL A 92 4.52 -3.93 2.37
CA VAL A 92 3.21 -4.56 2.66
C VAL A 92 2.50 -3.82 3.80
N GLY A 93 1.16 -3.76 3.75
CA GLY A 93 0.35 -3.07 4.78
C GLY A 93 -0.20 -3.97 5.89
N ALA A 94 0.10 -5.27 5.85
CA ALA A 94 -0.41 -6.25 6.82
C ALA A 94 0.54 -7.45 6.97
N LEU A 95 0.50 -8.08 8.14
CA LEU A 95 1.20 -9.33 8.45
C LEU A 95 0.22 -10.32 9.07
N VAL A 96 0.36 -11.59 8.69
CA VAL A 96 -0.30 -12.69 9.42
C VAL A 96 0.38 -12.82 10.77
N VAL A 97 -0.40 -12.89 11.85
CA VAL A 97 0.15 -13.12 13.19
C VAL A 97 0.01 -14.60 13.50
N VAL A 98 1.10 -15.22 13.94
CA VAL A 98 1.11 -16.60 14.44
C VAL A 98 1.39 -16.64 15.93
N LYS A 99 0.94 -17.71 16.59
CA LYS A 99 1.29 -17.99 17.98
C LYS A 99 2.80 -18.25 18.07
N SER A 100 3.43 -17.82 19.17
CA SER A 100 4.86 -18.06 19.42
C SER A 100 5.22 -19.53 19.71
N ASP A 101 4.23 -20.42 19.73
CA ASP A 101 4.44 -21.86 19.94
C ASP A 101 5.07 -22.55 18.72
N ALA A 102 5.49 -23.81 18.91
CA ALA A 102 6.17 -24.60 17.89
C ALA A 102 5.30 -24.87 16.65
N ASN A 103 3.97 -24.81 16.78
CA ASN A 103 3.05 -25.14 15.70
C ASN A 103 2.75 -23.96 14.79
N LYS A 104 3.12 -22.73 15.18
CA LYS A 104 2.90 -21.50 14.41
C LYS A 104 1.46 -21.37 13.90
N ALA A 105 0.50 -21.77 14.74
CA ALA A 105 -0.90 -21.64 14.40
C ALA A 105 -1.27 -20.16 14.21
N ILE A 106 -2.21 -19.87 13.31
CA ILE A 106 -2.69 -18.50 13.10
C ILE A 106 -3.27 -17.97 14.41
N ALA A 107 -2.84 -16.78 14.80
CA ALA A 107 -3.34 -16.05 15.96
C ALA A 107 -4.18 -14.84 15.54
N GLY A 108 -3.96 -14.30 14.35
CA GLY A 108 -4.63 -13.10 13.90
C GLY A 108 -4.01 -12.45 12.66
N ILE A 109 -4.34 -11.18 12.48
CA ILE A 109 -3.71 -10.29 11.49
C ILE A 109 -3.46 -8.92 12.12
N ILE A 110 -2.34 -8.30 11.79
CA ILE A 110 -2.02 -6.91 12.16
C ILE A 110 -1.87 -6.07 10.90
N THR A 111 -2.45 -4.87 10.89
CA THR A 111 -2.44 -3.95 9.75
C THR A 111 -1.89 -2.57 10.14
N GLU A 112 -1.52 -1.76 9.15
CA GLU A 112 -1.16 -0.35 9.38
C GLU A 112 -2.28 0.43 10.11
N ARG A 113 -3.54 0.08 9.83
CA ARG A 113 -4.69 0.70 10.48
C ARG A 113 -4.74 0.40 11.98
N ASP A 114 -4.33 -0.80 12.38
CA ASP A 114 -4.18 -1.15 13.80
C ASP A 114 -3.10 -0.30 14.46
N TYR A 115 -1.95 -0.11 13.79
CA TYR A 115 -0.90 0.78 14.29
C TYR A 115 -1.40 2.20 14.49
N LEU A 116 -2.02 2.80 13.47
CA LEU A 116 -2.52 4.18 13.56
C LEU A 116 -3.54 4.34 14.70
N ARG A 117 -4.53 3.44 14.79
CA ARG A 117 -5.64 3.58 15.73
C ARG A 117 -5.30 3.14 17.15
N LYS A 118 -4.51 2.08 17.31
CA LYS A 118 -4.26 1.44 18.61
C LYS A 118 -2.92 1.84 19.21
N ILE A 119 -1.97 2.38 18.43
CA ILE A 119 -0.71 2.92 18.97
C ILE A 119 -0.74 4.44 18.99
N ILE A 120 -0.79 5.08 17.82
CA ILE A 120 -0.62 6.53 17.72
C ILE A 120 -1.77 7.27 18.37
N VAL A 121 -3.01 6.95 18.00
CA VAL A 121 -4.20 7.62 18.53
C VAL A 121 -4.39 7.35 20.04
N GLN A 122 -3.94 6.20 20.55
CA GLN A 122 -4.05 5.85 21.97
C GLN A 122 -2.81 6.23 22.80
N GLY A 123 -1.78 6.82 22.20
CA GLY A 123 -0.56 7.22 22.90
C GLY A 123 0.27 6.06 23.47
N ARG A 124 0.17 4.86 22.89
CA ARG A 124 0.98 3.70 23.31
C ARG A 124 2.36 3.75 22.67
N SER A 125 3.36 3.15 23.33
CA SER A 125 4.69 2.97 22.76
C SER A 125 4.74 1.71 21.89
N SER A 126 5.08 1.85 20.60
CA SER A 126 5.24 0.72 19.68
C SER A 126 6.40 -0.21 20.04
N LYS A 127 7.42 0.32 20.72
CA LYS A 127 8.61 -0.44 21.11
C LYS A 127 8.39 -1.36 22.32
N SER A 128 7.37 -1.08 23.14
CA SER A 128 7.04 -1.90 24.32
C SER A 128 5.69 -2.61 24.21
N THR A 129 4.84 -2.22 23.25
CA THR A 129 3.57 -2.90 22.98
C THR A 129 3.78 -4.15 22.13
N LYS A 130 3.11 -5.24 22.47
CA LYS A 130 3.17 -6.49 21.72
C LYS A 130 2.14 -6.52 20.60
N VAL A 131 2.43 -7.23 19.52
CA VAL A 131 1.50 -7.43 18.41
C VAL A 131 0.20 -8.07 18.90
N GLY A 132 0.30 -9.07 19.79
CA GLY A 132 -0.87 -9.75 20.37
C GLY A 132 -1.85 -8.81 21.08
N ASP A 133 -1.38 -7.66 21.59
CA ASP A 133 -2.23 -6.69 22.29
C ASP A 133 -3.08 -5.82 21.34
N ILE A 134 -2.75 -5.79 20.05
CA ILE A 134 -3.39 -4.89 19.08
C ILE A 134 -3.87 -5.57 17.80
N MET A 135 -3.50 -6.82 17.54
CA MET A 135 -3.94 -7.54 16.34
C MET A 135 -5.48 -7.71 16.30
N THR A 136 -6.00 -8.05 15.13
CA THR A 136 -7.31 -8.67 15.01
C THR A 136 -7.16 -10.16 15.27
N GLU A 137 -7.80 -10.66 16.31
CA GLU A 137 -7.71 -12.06 16.76
C GLU A 137 -8.31 -13.06 15.76
N GLU A 138 -7.85 -14.31 15.83
CA GLU A 138 -8.26 -15.47 15.02
C GLU A 138 -9.80 -15.59 14.88
N ASN A 139 -10.53 -15.43 15.99
CA ASN A 139 -11.99 -15.55 16.02
C ASN A 139 -12.75 -14.42 15.30
N LYS A 140 -12.05 -13.35 14.90
CA LYS A 140 -12.61 -12.20 14.16
C LYS A 140 -12.14 -12.17 12.71
N LEU A 141 -11.31 -13.13 12.30
CA LEU A 141 -10.83 -13.21 10.92
C LEU A 141 -11.96 -13.65 9.99
N ILE A 142 -12.04 -12.96 8.85
CA ILE A 142 -12.79 -13.42 7.69
C ILE A 142 -11.78 -14.04 6.74
N THR A 143 -11.98 -15.30 6.37
CA THR A 143 -11.12 -16.04 5.45
C THR A 143 -11.93 -16.56 4.27
N VAL A 144 -11.24 -16.77 3.14
CA VAL A 144 -11.83 -17.29 1.90
C VAL A 144 -10.95 -18.42 1.37
N THR A 145 -11.52 -19.31 0.57
CA THR A 145 -10.78 -20.39 -0.08
C THR A 145 -10.17 -19.90 -1.41
N PRO A 146 -9.16 -20.59 -1.95
CA PRO A 146 -8.62 -20.28 -3.29
C PRO A 146 -9.68 -20.27 -4.40
N ASP A 147 -10.73 -21.08 -4.29
CA ASP A 147 -11.83 -21.16 -5.26
C ASP A 147 -12.81 -19.98 -5.20
N THR A 148 -12.70 -19.15 -4.16
CA THR A 148 -13.59 -17.98 -3.98
C THR A 148 -13.42 -17.01 -5.13
N LYS A 149 -14.53 -16.47 -5.66
CA LYS A 149 -14.48 -15.46 -6.72
C LYS A 149 -13.99 -14.12 -6.19
N VAL A 150 -13.23 -13.39 -7.02
CA VAL A 150 -12.69 -12.08 -6.64
C VAL A 150 -13.82 -11.11 -6.25
N LEU A 151 -14.91 -11.07 -7.00
CA LEU A 151 -16.08 -10.25 -6.66
C LEU A 151 -16.61 -10.53 -5.25
N GLN A 152 -16.73 -11.82 -4.88
CA GLN A 152 -17.20 -12.23 -3.56
C GLN A 152 -16.23 -11.78 -2.45
N ALA A 153 -14.92 -11.91 -2.69
CA ALA A 153 -13.92 -11.43 -1.74
C ALA A 153 -13.98 -9.89 -1.57
N MET A 154 -14.21 -9.14 -2.65
CA MET A 154 -14.35 -7.68 -2.59
C MET A 154 -15.59 -7.24 -1.81
N GLN A 155 -16.71 -7.96 -1.96
CA GLN A 155 -17.93 -7.74 -1.17
C GLN A 155 -17.66 -7.91 0.33
N LEU A 156 -16.98 -9.00 0.71
CA LEU A 156 -16.55 -9.23 2.10
C LEU A 156 -15.66 -8.11 2.64
N MET A 157 -14.73 -7.58 1.83
CA MET A 157 -13.83 -6.50 2.25
C MET A 157 -14.55 -5.15 2.47
N THR A 158 -15.65 -4.92 1.75
CA THR A 158 -16.40 -3.65 1.79
C THR A 158 -17.63 -3.72 2.69
N GLY A 159 -17.98 -4.90 3.20
CA GLY A 159 -19.15 -5.12 4.04
C GLY A 159 -20.47 -5.07 3.27
N MET A 160 -20.42 -5.44 1.98
CA MET A 160 -21.59 -5.56 1.10
C MET A 160 -22.07 -6.99 0.97
#